data_AF-A0A1I1DBX6-F1
#
_entry.id   AF-A0A1I1DBX6-F1
#
_cell.length_a   1.000
_cell.length_b   1.000
_cell.length_c   1.000
_cell.angle_alpha   90.00
_cell.angle_beta   90.00
_cell.angle_gamma   90.00
#
_symmetry.space_group_name_H-M   'P 1'
#
loop_
_entity.id
_entity.type
_entity.pdbx_description
1 polymer ?
#
loop_
_entity_poly.entity_id
_entity_poly.type
_entity_poly.pdbx_seq_one_letter_code
_entity_poly.pdbx_strand_id
1 'polypeptide(L)'
;MDSAERAMLIRRANELFNARDYKNSLKIYLATAYKDGIGRIASIMEHEKRDKVTALKLYKKAGLHGNVEKLAWDMAQAIRKMLDEDKMTAAQNKGQNYNSSSKISGQAPELMPSEAVRIAKKKLGINDPELSLAERENRIQRWNPVVINRDQLDNKRRKF
;
A
#
# COMPACT_ATOMS: atom_id res chain seq x y z
N MET A 1 -7.06 -2.72 48.46
CA MET A 1 -6.03 -3.77 48.58
C MET A 1 -5.09 -3.35 49.69
N ASP A 2 -4.85 -4.23 50.66
CA ASP A 2 -3.92 -3.96 51.74
C ASP A 2 -2.45 -3.98 51.26
N SER A 3 -1.55 -3.27 51.94
CA SER A 3 -0.14 -3.17 51.56
C SER A 3 0.58 -4.53 51.62
N ALA A 4 0.29 -5.35 52.64
CA ALA A 4 0.90 -6.67 52.79
C ALA A 4 0.41 -7.63 51.71
N GLU A 5 -0.90 -7.62 51.46
CA GLU A 5 -1.52 -8.38 50.37
C GLU A 5 -0.91 -8.00 49.01
N ARG A 6 -0.72 -6.69 48.76
CA ARG A 6 -0.09 -6.18 47.54
C ARG A 6 1.33 -6.70 47.39
N ALA A 7 2.12 -6.68 48.45
CA ALA A 7 3.48 -7.20 48.43
C ALA A 7 3.53 -8.69 48.13
N MET A 8 2.62 -9.50 48.71
CA MET A 8 2.53 -10.93 48.43
C MET A 8 2.18 -11.22 46.96
N LEU A 9 1.21 -10.50 46.39
CA LEU A 9 0.89 -10.63 44.96
C LEU A 9 2.06 -10.26 44.06
N ILE A 10 2.79 -9.19 44.38
CA ILE A 10 3.98 -8.79 43.59
C ILE A 10 5.07 -9.86 43.64
N ARG A 11 5.32 -10.48 44.81
CA ARG A 11 6.27 -11.60 44.92
C ARG A 11 5.85 -12.77 44.04
N ARG A 12 4.58 -13.15 44.08
CA ARG A 12 4.04 -14.21 43.22
C ARG A 12 4.15 -13.86 41.73
N ALA A 13 3.91 -12.61 41.37
CA ALA A 13 4.06 -12.14 40.00
C ALA A 13 5.52 -12.19 39.53
N ASN A 14 6.49 -11.90 40.41
CA ASN A 14 7.91 -12.04 40.12
C ASN A 14 8.31 -13.51 39.93
N GLU A 15 7.77 -14.44 40.72
CA GLU A 15 7.99 -15.88 40.53
C GLU A 15 7.49 -16.34 39.16
N LEU A 16 6.28 -15.95 38.77
CA LEU A 16 5.72 -16.24 37.45
C LEU A 16 6.56 -15.61 36.32
N PHE A 17 7.03 -14.37 36.53
CA PHE A 17 7.91 -13.69 35.59
C PHE A 17 9.22 -14.48 35.38
N ASN A 18 9.85 -14.93 36.46
CA ASN A 18 11.08 -15.72 36.40
C ASN A 18 10.85 -17.08 35.73
N ALA A 19 9.66 -17.66 35.89
CA ALA A 19 9.23 -18.86 35.18
C ALA A 19 8.86 -18.60 33.70
N ARG A 20 9.08 -17.38 33.18
CA ARG A 20 8.69 -16.92 31.84
C ARG A 20 7.19 -16.96 31.55
N ASP A 21 6.35 -17.08 32.58
CA ASP A 21 4.91 -16.92 32.47
C ASP A 21 4.53 -15.43 32.53
N TYR A 22 4.91 -14.73 31.46
CA TYR A 22 4.68 -13.29 31.33
C TYR A 22 3.18 -12.96 31.26
N LYS A 23 2.34 -13.88 30.76
CA LYS A 23 0.90 -13.65 30.64
C LYS A 23 0.25 -13.57 32.01
N ASN A 24 0.53 -14.52 32.90
CA ASN A 24 -0.06 -14.51 34.24
C ASN A 24 0.62 -13.49 35.15
N SER A 25 1.94 -13.29 35.02
CA SER A 25 2.65 -12.21 35.71
C SER A 25 2.05 -10.82 35.39
N LEU A 26 1.77 -10.55 34.11
CA LEU A 26 1.18 -9.28 33.68
C LEU A 26 -0.18 -9.01 34.32
N LYS A 27 -1.05 -10.02 34.42
CA LYS A 27 -2.37 -9.86 35.06
C LYS A 27 -2.22 -9.35 36.49
N ILE A 28 -1.28 -9.93 37.24
CA ILE A 28 -1.05 -9.53 38.63
C ILE A 28 -0.42 -8.14 38.69
N TYR A 29 0.59 -7.83 37.88
CA TYR A 29 1.18 -6.49 37.86
C TYR A 29 0.18 -5.38 37.51
N LEU A 30 -0.76 -5.65 36.60
CA LEU A 30 -1.83 -4.73 36.26
C LEU A 30 -2.81 -4.56 37.43
N ALA A 31 -3.21 -5.66 38.07
CA ALA A 31 -4.11 -5.64 39.23
C ALA A 31 -3.50 -4.87 40.43
N THR A 32 -2.18 -4.98 40.64
CA THR A 32 -1.46 -4.29 41.72
C THR A 32 -0.93 -2.91 41.32
N ALA A 33 -1.17 -2.46 40.08
CA ALA A 33 -0.57 -1.26 39.48
C ALA A 33 0.95 -1.17 39.71
N TYR A 34 1.67 -2.30 39.61
CA TYR A 34 3.11 -2.35 39.85
C TYR A 34 3.88 -1.94 38.59
N LYS A 35 4.17 -0.64 38.50
CA LYS A 35 4.75 0.02 37.31
C LYS A 35 6.01 -0.66 36.78
N ASP A 36 6.94 -1.01 37.68
CA ASP A 36 8.19 -1.67 37.30
C ASP A 36 7.96 -3.02 36.60
N GLY A 37 7.10 -3.88 37.17
CA GLY A 37 6.74 -5.15 36.57
C GLY A 37 6.06 -5.01 35.21
N ILE A 38 5.18 -4.01 35.05
CA ILE A 38 4.55 -3.69 33.76
C ILE A 38 5.61 -3.26 32.74
N GLY A 39 6.56 -2.41 33.15
CA GLY A 39 7.68 -1.96 32.31
C GLY A 39 8.58 -3.10 31.83
N ARG A 40 8.92 -4.03 32.73
CA ARG A 40 9.70 -5.23 32.37
C ARG A 40 9.01 -6.07 31.31
N ILE A 41 7.70 -6.29 31.43
CA ILE A 41 6.94 -7.03 30.41
C ILE A 41 6.84 -6.24 29.11
N ALA A 42 6.69 -4.91 29.17
CA ALA A 42 6.68 -4.06 27.98
C ALA A 42 7.97 -4.22 27.16
N SER A 43 9.13 -4.23 27.82
CA SER A 43 10.44 -4.44 27.18
C SER A 43 10.53 -5.80 26.48
N ILE A 44 10.01 -6.87 27.09
CA ILE A 44 9.95 -8.21 26.46
C ILE A 44 9.05 -8.19 25.22
N MET A 45 7.87 -7.56 25.29
CA MET A 45 6.98 -7.46 24.12
C MET A 45 7.65 -6.68 22.98
N GLU A 46 8.40 -5.62 23.31
CA GLU A 46 9.11 -4.79 22.34
C GLU A 46 10.23 -5.56 21.63
N HIS A 47 11.11 -6.22 22.39
CA HIS A 47 12.35 -6.79 21.85
C HIS A 47 12.22 -8.26 21.43
N GLU A 48 11.63 -9.11 22.26
CA GLU A 48 11.56 -10.55 21.98
C GLU A 48 10.42 -10.87 21.02
N LYS A 49 9.23 -10.31 21.26
CA LYS A 49 8.03 -10.60 20.45
C LYS A 49 7.85 -9.68 19.26
N ARG A 50 8.64 -8.60 19.18
CA ARG A 50 8.52 -7.53 18.18
C ARG A 50 7.11 -6.93 18.11
N ASP A 51 6.35 -7.02 19.20
CA ASP A 51 5.00 -6.47 19.34
C ASP A 51 5.09 -5.07 19.96
N LYS A 52 5.51 -4.11 19.14
CA LYS A 52 5.69 -2.71 19.53
C LYS A 52 4.37 -2.05 19.94
N VAL A 53 3.24 -2.48 19.39
CA VAL A 53 1.91 -1.93 19.71
C VAL A 53 1.52 -2.28 21.14
N THR A 54 1.68 -3.55 21.52
CA THR A 54 1.41 -3.97 22.90
C THR A 54 2.41 -3.35 23.87
N ALA A 55 3.70 -3.30 23.51
CA ALA A 55 4.72 -2.64 24.32
C ALA A 55 4.38 -1.17 24.61
N LEU A 56 3.97 -0.40 23.60
CA LEU A 56 3.58 1.00 23.74
C LEU A 56 2.42 1.18 24.73
N LYS A 57 1.38 0.32 24.64
CA LYS A 57 0.24 0.33 25.58
C LYS A 57 0.70 0.07 27.01
N LEU A 58 1.62 -0.87 27.20
CA LEU A 58 2.15 -1.23 28.52
C LEU A 58 3.04 -0.14 29.10
N TYR A 59 3.94 0.47 28.32
CA TYR A 59 4.72 1.62 28.77
C TYR A 59 3.84 2.79 29.21
N LYS A 60 2.77 3.07 28.47
CA LYS A 60 1.77 4.08 28.86
C LYS A 60 1.10 3.73 30.18
N LYS A 61 0.72 2.48 30.40
CA LYS A 61 0.13 2.02 31.68
C LYS A 61 1.12 2.07 32.85
N ALA A 62 2.41 1.84 32.60
CA ALA A 62 3.46 1.96 33.60
C ALA A 62 3.83 3.42 33.93
N GLY A 63 3.42 4.40 33.11
CA GLY A 63 3.84 5.79 33.24
C GLY A 63 5.28 6.05 32.80
N LEU A 64 5.82 5.20 31.90
CA LEU A 64 7.18 5.32 31.37
C LEU A 64 7.17 6.21 30.12
N HIS A 65 6.97 7.51 30.32
CA HIS A 65 6.78 8.48 29.23
C HIS A 65 7.94 8.54 28.23
N GLY A 66 9.19 8.48 28.70
CA GLY A 66 10.36 8.44 27.82
C GLY A 66 10.37 7.24 26.87
N ASN A 67 9.96 6.05 27.36
CA ASN A 67 9.82 4.86 26.52
C ASN A 67 8.66 5.00 25.54
N VAL A 68 7.55 5.62 25.95
CA VAL A 68 6.41 5.89 25.07
C VAL A 68 6.82 6.79 23.91
N GLU A 69 7.49 7.91 24.20
CA GLU A 69 7.92 8.88 23.19
C GLU A 69 8.92 8.27 22.22
N LYS A 70 9.95 7.60 22.74
CA LYS A 70 10.96 6.91 21.92
C LYS A 70 10.31 5.88 20.99
N LEU A 71 9.48 4.99 21.54
CA LEU A 71 8.86 3.92 20.75
C LEU A 71 7.86 4.48 19.72
N ALA A 72 7.09 5.50 20.10
CA ALA A 72 6.17 6.17 19.18
C ALA A 72 6.93 6.85 18.03
N TRP A 73 8.05 7.51 18.33
CA TRP A 73 8.92 8.11 17.32
C TRP A 73 9.46 7.07 16.35
N ASP A 74 10.02 5.97 16.87
CA ASP A 74 10.55 4.87 16.06
C ASP A 74 9.47 4.27 15.14
N MET A 75 8.26 4.09 15.66
CA MET A 75 7.12 3.60 14.88
C MET A 75 6.70 4.60 13.79
N ALA A 76 6.61 5.88 14.12
CA ALA A 76 6.26 6.94 13.16
C ALA A 76 7.31 7.05 12.03
N GLN A 77 8.59 6.95 12.36
CA GLN A 77 9.68 6.96 11.38
C GLN A 77 9.63 5.76 10.44
N ALA A 78 9.33 4.56 10.97
CA ALA A 78 9.12 3.38 10.14
C ALA A 78 7.95 3.56 9.18
N ILE A 79 6.82 4.08 9.65
CA ILE A 79 5.64 4.36 8.81
C ILE A 79 5.98 5.38 7.73
N ARG A 80 6.63 6.48 8.10
CA ARG A 80 7.07 7.50 7.14
C ARG A 80 7.95 6.91 6.03
N LYS A 81 8.92 6.07 6.41
CA LYS A 81 9.81 5.41 5.45
C LYS A 81 9.04 4.53 4.47
N MET A 82 8.11 3.71 4.97
CA MET A 82 7.26 2.86 4.11
C MET A 82 6.42 3.72 3.13
N LEU A 83 5.84 4.83 3.62
CA LEU A 83 5.08 5.74 2.76
C LEU A 83 5.93 6.43 1.68
N ASP A 84 7.19 6.75 1.97
CA ASP A 84 8.08 7.37 1.00
C ASP A 84 8.59 6.35 -0.05
N GLU A 85 8.82 5.10 0.35
CA GLU A 85 9.11 3.98 -0.57
C GLU A 85 7.95 3.72 -1.53
N ASP A 86 6.70 3.73 -1.04
CA ASP A 86 5.50 3.59 -1.87
C ASP A 86 5.36 4.72 -2.91
N LYS A 87 5.69 5.96 -2.53
CA LYS A 87 5.68 7.09 -3.48
C LYS A 87 6.74 6.93 -4.56
N MET A 88 7.94 6.49 -4.19
CA MET A 88 9.04 6.29 -5.15
C MET A 88 8.72 5.18 -6.14
N THR A 89 8.19 4.05 -5.67
CA THR A 89 7.76 2.95 -6.55
C THR A 89 6.60 3.37 -7.46
N ALA A 90 5.63 4.13 -6.95
CA ALA A 90 4.54 4.68 -7.77
C ALA A 90 5.05 5.67 -8.84
N ALA A 91 6.06 6.49 -8.53
CA ALA A 91 6.67 7.41 -9.50
C ALA A 91 7.48 6.66 -10.57
N GLN A 92 8.24 5.63 -10.18
CA GLN A 92 9.00 4.77 -11.11
C GLN A 92 8.08 4.00 -12.07
N ASN A 93 6.95 3.48 -11.58
CA ASN A 93 5.96 2.80 -12.40
C ASN A 93 5.29 3.74 -13.42
N LYS A 94 5.11 5.02 -13.08
CA LYS A 94 4.64 6.04 -14.05
C LYS A 94 5.70 6.33 -15.12
N GLY A 95 6.98 6.40 -14.77
CA GLY A 95 8.08 6.61 -15.72
C GLY A 95 8.35 5.43 -16.67
N GLN A 96 8.18 4.19 -16.19
CA GLN A 96 8.28 2.97 -17.02
C GLN A 96 7.16 2.88 -18.07
N ASN A 97 5.97 3.40 -17.79
CA ASN A 97 4.86 3.45 -18.74
C ASN A 97 5.12 4.45 -19.90
N TYR A 98 5.84 5.54 -19.62
CA TYR A 98 6.33 6.46 -20.66
C TYR A 98 7.48 5.88 -21.49
N ASN A 99 8.40 5.11 -20.89
CA ASN A 99 9.50 4.47 -21.62
C ASN A 99 9.12 3.22 -22.41
N SER A 100 7.98 2.61 -22.08
CA SER A 100 7.36 1.54 -22.91
C SER A 100 6.68 2.12 -24.15
N SER A 101 6.20 3.37 -24.06
CA SER A 101 5.61 4.10 -25.19
C SER A 101 6.66 4.74 -26.11
N SER A 102 7.90 4.96 -25.66
CA SER A 102 8.98 5.55 -26.46
C SER A 102 9.88 4.52 -27.17
N LYS A 103 9.81 3.24 -26.78
CA LYS A 103 10.47 2.12 -27.50
C LYS A 103 9.62 1.49 -28.61
N ILE A 104 8.45 2.03 -28.92
CA ILE A 104 7.80 1.88 -30.23
C ILE A 104 8.17 3.10 -31.09
N SER A 105 9.48 3.33 -31.23
CA SER A 105 10.07 4.16 -32.29
C SER A 105 10.89 3.31 -33.27
N GLY A 106 10.71 1.99 -33.23
CA GLY A 106 11.13 1.08 -34.30
C GLY A 106 10.04 1.05 -35.37
N GLN A 107 10.34 1.65 -36.52
CA GLN A 107 9.66 1.52 -37.82
C GLN A 107 8.49 0.53 -37.81
N ALA A 108 7.26 1.05 -37.77
CA ALA A 108 6.17 0.29 -38.37
C ALA A 108 6.59 0.06 -39.83
N PRO A 109 6.55 -1.19 -40.36
CA PRO A 109 6.72 -1.37 -41.79
C PRO A 109 5.65 -0.50 -42.43
N GLU A 110 6.09 0.50 -43.19
CA GLU A 110 5.22 1.38 -43.95
C GLU A 110 4.57 0.50 -45.02
N LEU A 111 3.50 -0.20 -44.64
CA LEU A 111 2.73 -1.02 -45.56
C LEU A 111 2.15 -0.04 -46.58
N MET A 112 2.57 -0.22 -47.83
CA MET A 112 2.07 0.54 -48.97
C MET A 112 0.54 0.65 -48.84
N PRO A 113 -0.07 1.82 -49.08
CA PRO A 113 -1.49 2.08 -48.80
C PRO A 113 -2.45 1.00 -49.34
N SER A 114 -2.05 0.30 -50.40
CA SER A 114 -2.76 -0.83 -51.00
C SER A 114 -2.90 -2.06 -50.08
N GLU A 115 -1.90 -2.40 -49.27
CA GLU A 115 -1.93 -3.60 -48.40
C GLU A 115 -2.72 -3.37 -47.12
N ALA A 116 -2.57 -2.19 -46.50
CA ALA A 116 -3.34 -1.79 -45.33
C ALA A 116 -4.86 -1.76 -45.63
N VAL A 117 -5.23 -1.24 -46.80
CA VAL A 117 -6.62 -1.23 -47.28
C VAL A 117 -7.13 -2.65 -47.55
N ARG A 118 -6.29 -3.55 -48.09
CA ARG A 118 -6.66 -4.95 -48.35
C ARG A 118 -6.94 -5.72 -47.06
N ILE A 119 -6.12 -5.52 -46.03
CA ILE A 119 -6.26 -6.18 -44.72
C ILE A 119 -7.48 -5.60 -43.96
N ALA A 120 -7.70 -4.29 -44.04
CA ALA A 120 -8.87 -3.64 -43.44
C ALA A 120 -10.18 -4.13 -44.08
N LYS A 121 -10.25 -4.23 -45.41
CA LYS A 121 -11.40 -4.79 -46.14
C LYS A 121 -11.68 -6.25 -45.78
N LYS A 122 -10.63 -7.05 -45.57
CA LYS A 122 -10.73 -8.46 -45.12
C LYS A 122 -11.27 -8.55 -43.68
N LYS A 123 -10.74 -7.76 -42.73
CA LYS A 123 -11.22 -7.75 -41.33
C LYS A 123 -12.64 -7.21 -41.18
N LEU A 124 -13.02 -6.23 -41.99
CA LEU A 124 -14.36 -5.66 -42.01
C LEU A 124 -15.34 -6.46 -42.87
N GLY A 125 -14.96 -7.60 -43.46
CA GLY A 125 -15.85 -8.46 -44.26
C GLY A 125 -16.56 -7.74 -45.41
N ILE A 126 -15.96 -6.67 -45.96
CA ILE A 126 -16.62 -5.79 -46.94
C ILE A 126 -16.77 -6.47 -48.31
N ASN A 127 -15.99 -7.52 -48.56
CA ASN A 127 -16.02 -8.30 -49.80
C ASN A 127 -16.95 -9.52 -49.73
N ASP A 128 -17.72 -9.69 -48.66
CA ASP A 128 -18.67 -10.78 -48.51
C ASP A 128 -19.84 -10.59 -49.49
N PRO A 129 -20.06 -11.46 -50.50
CA PRO A 129 -21.06 -11.24 -51.54
C PRO A 129 -22.50 -11.21 -51.00
N GLU A 130 -22.75 -11.74 -49.81
CA GLU A 130 -24.07 -11.78 -49.18
C GLU A 130 -24.43 -10.50 -48.39
N LEU A 131 -23.48 -9.57 -48.17
CA LEU A 131 -23.74 -8.34 -47.44
C LEU A 131 -24.46 -7.29 -48.31
N SER A 132 -25.56 -6.74 -47.80
CA SER A 132 -26.28 -5.62 -48.41
C SER A 132 -25.41 -4.35 -48.45
N LEU A 133 -25.58 -3.51 -49.49
CA LEU A 133 -24.88 -2.24 -49.66
C LEU A 133 -25.00 -1.34 -48.41
N ALA A 134 -26.19 -1.28 -47.81
CA ALA A 134 -26.43 -0.48 -46.61
C ALA A 134 -25.65 -0.99 -45.38
N GLU A 135 -25.45 -2.30 -45.27
CA GLU A 135 -24.71 -2.90 -44.16
C GLU A 135 -23.20 -2.72 -44.33
N ARG A 136 -22.71 -2.70 -45.57
CA ARG A 136 -21.30 -2.39 -45.88
C ARG A 136 -20.97 -0.95 -45.49
N GLU A 137 -21.83 0.00 -45.85
CA GLU A 137 -21.63 1.43 -45.55
C GLU A 137 -21.67 1.72 -44.04
N ASN A 138 -22.59 1.09 -43.31
CA ASN A 138 -22.72 1.27 -41.87
C ASN A 138 -21.49 0.73 -41.11
N ARG A 139 -20.86 -0.35 -41.61
CA ARG A 139 -19.61 -0.91 -41.05
C ARG A 139 -18.39 -0.05 -41.33
N ILE A 140 -18.35 0.61 -42.50
CA ILE A 140 -17.30 1.57 -42.84
C ILE A 140 -17.43 2.82 -41.96
N GLN A 141 -18.65 3.33 -41.73
CA GLN A 141 -18.87 4.49 -40.87
C GLN A 141 -18.58 4.24 -39.38
N ARG A 142 -18.80 3.01 -38.88
CA ARG A 142 -18.41 2.61 -37.51
C ARG A 142 -16.90 2.46 -37.34
N TRP A 143 -16.14 2.34 -38.42
CA TRP A 143 -14.70 2.33 -38.34
C TRP A 143 -14.19 3.76 -38.19
N ASN A 144 -13.94 4.16 -36.94
CA ASN A 144 -13.32 5.43 -36.59
C ASN A 144 -11.82 5.20 -36.32
N PRO A 145 -10.91 5.45 -37.27
CA PRO A 145 -9.50 5.54 -36.92
C PRO A 145 -9.37 6.79 -36.06
N VAL A 146 -9.03 6.62 -34.78
CA VAL A 146 -8.90 7.71 -33.81
C VAL A 146 -7.99 8.81 -34.37
N VAL A 147 -8.59 9.85 -34.95
CA VAL A 147 -7.96 11.14 -35.21
C VAL A 147 -8.35 12.01 -34.03
N ILE A 148 -7.48 12.08 -33.03
CA ILE A 148 -7.58 13.12 -32.00
C ILE A 148 -7.28 14.44 -32.70
N ASN A 149 -8.32 15.22 -32.97
CA ASN A 149 -8.18 16.59 -33.45
C ASN A 149 -7.44 17.42 -32.38
N ARG A 150 -6.31 18.01 -32.78
CA ARG A 150 -5.43 18.85 -31.94
C ARG A 150 -6.18 19.99 -31.25
N ASP A 151 -7.27 20.46 -31.85
CA ASP A 151 -8.06 21.60 -31.38
C ASP A 151 -8.84 21.34 -30.08
N GLN A 152 -9.08 20.07 -29.71
CA GLN A 152 -9.76 19.73 -28.45
C GLN A 152 -8.84 19.84 -27.21
N LEU A 153 -7.52 20.01 -27.39
CA LEU A 153 -6.54 20.14 -26.30
C LEU A 153 -6.30 21.60 -25.88
N ASP A 154 -6.48 22.58 -26.76
CA ASP A 154 -6.19 23.99 -26.46
C ASP A 154 -7.31 24.68 -25.67
N ASN A 155 -8.55 24.21 -25.78
CA ASN A 155 -9.69 24.85 -25.10
C ASN A 155 -9.78 24.54 -23.60
N LYS A 156 -8.99 23.58 -23.08
CA LYS A 156 -8.90 23.26 -21.64
C LYS A 156 -7.77 23.98 -20.90
N ARG A 157 -6.89 24.71 -21.59
CA ARG A 157 -5.78 25.46 -20.95
C ARG A 157 -6.07 26.95 -20.70
N ARG A 158 -7.25 27.46 -21.05
CA ARG A 158 -7.66 28.88 -20.83
C ARG A 158 -8.65 29.11 -19.69
N LYS A 159 -8.83 28.14 -18.80
CA LYS A 159 -9.59 28.33 -17.55
C LYS A 159 -8.79 27.74 -16.41
N PHE A 160 -7.78 28.47 -15.94
CA PHE A 160 -7.34 28.64 -14.56
C PHE A 160 -6.22 29.68 -14.54
#